data_AF-A0A518IB77-F1
#
_entry.id   AF-A0A518IB77-F1
#
_cell.length_a   1.000
_cell.length_b   1.000
_cell.length_c   1.000
_cell.angle_alpha   90.00
_cell.angle_beta   90.00
_cell.angle_gamma   90.00
#
_symmetry.space_group_name_H-M   'P 1'
#
loop_
_entity.id
_entity.type
_entity.pdbx_description
1 polymer ?
#
loop_
_entity_poly.entity_id
_entity_poly.type
_entity_poly.pdbx_seq_one_letter_code
_entity_poly.pdbx_strand_id
1 'polypeptide(L)'
;MRIARQFWNDEGGSISPFATVLMMTILLVGIIPGIATLRDHIVQKFGDMAVALESIDQSYSFEVDGVTSEYVDTNSLTDPVGDAPACLDLSITASGE
;
A
#
# COMPACT_ATOMS: atom_id res chain seq x y z
N MET A 1 57.16 -11.37 17.51
CA MET A 1 55.74 -11.24 17.10
C MET A 1 55.36 -9.76 16.94
N ARG A 2 55.90 -9.06 15.93
CA ARG A 2 55.55 -7.64 15.67
C ARG A 2 54.25 -7.54 14.87
N ILE A 3 54.07 -8.41 13.89
CA ILE A 3 52.91 -8.44 12.99
C ILE A 3 51.61 -8.77 13.75
N ALA A 4 51.64 -9.76 14.66
CA ALA A 4 50.48 -10.11 15.48
C ALA A 4 50.03 -8.97 16.41
N ARG A 5 50.98 -8.15 16.90
CA ARG A 5 50.67 -7.00 17.76
C ARG A 5 50.18 -5.79 16.97
N GLN A 6 50.53 -5.73 15.68
CA GLN A 6 50.08 -4.70 14.74
C GLN A 6 48.63 -4.95 14.32
N PHE A 7 48.24 -6.21 14.07
CA PHE A 7 46.82 -6.57 13.83
C PHE A 7 45.93 -6.39 15.06
N TRP A 8 46.46 -6.60 16.27
CA TRP A 8 45.67 -6.43 17.50
C TRP A 8 45.39 -4.96 17.85
N ASN A 9 46.22 -4.04 17.35
CA ASN A 9 46.07 -2.59 17.50
C ASN A 9 45.58 -1.93 16.21
N ASP A 10 45.10 -2.71 15.24
CA ASP A 10 44.59 -2.18 13.98
C ASP A 10 43.12 -1.76 14.14
N GLU A 11 42.91 -0.49 14.47
CA GLU A 11 41.59 0.16 14.48
C GLU A 11 41.18 0.67 13.08
N GLY A 12 41.94 0.32 12.02
CA GLY A 12 41.78 0.79 10.64
C GLY A 12 40.47 0.38 9.93
N GLY A 13 39.60 -0.38 10.61
CA GLY A 13 38.24 -0.71 10.16
C GLY A 13 37.12 -0.01 10.95
N SER A 14 37.45 0.89 11.87
CA SER A 14 36.46 1.58 12.69
C SER A 14 35.76 2.67 11.87
N ILE A 15 34.64 2.32 11.22
CA ILE A 15 33.70 3.33 10.74
C ILE A 15 33.32 4.15 11.95
N SER A 16 33.58 5.46 11.90
CA SER A 16 33.22 6.40 12.96
C SER A 16 31.78 6.10 13.40
N PRO A 17 31.54 5.71 14.68
CA PRO A 17 30.20 5.36 15.15
C PRO A 17 29.19 6.47 14.86
N PHE A 18 29.67 7.71 14.89
CA PHE A 18 28.91 8.89 14.52
C PHE A 18 28.45 8.87 13.05
N ALA A 19 29.34 8.52 12.12
CA ALA A 19 29.02 8.46 10.69
C ALA A 19 28.02 7.35 10.37
N THR A 20 28.15 6.17 10.99
CA THR A 20 27.20 5.06 10.80
C THR A 20 25.81 5.41 11.32
N VAL A 21 25.72 6.03 12.50
CA VAL A 21 24.44 6.45 13.09
C VAL A 21 23.80 7.55 12.24
N LEU A 22 24.58 8.55 11.81
CA LEU A 22 24.08 9.62 10.92
C LEU A 22 23.57 9.06 9.58
N MET A 23 24.27 8.08 9.01
CA MET A 23 23.85 7.42 7.77
C MET A 23 22.53 6.65 7.96
N MET A 24 22.43 5.90 9.07
CA MET A 24 21.22 5.15 9.41
C MET A 24 20.01 6.07 9.64
N THR A 25 20.19 7.21 10.31
CA THR A 25 19.07 8.13 10.56
C THR A 25 18.56 8.77 9.27
N ILE A 26 19.45 9.19 8.37
CA ILE A 26 19.07 9.72 7.05
C ILE A 26 18.31 8.65 6.25
N LEU A 27 18.81 7.41 6.27
CA LEU A 27 18.17 6.28 5.60
C LEU A 27 16.76 6.01 6.16
N LEU A 28 16.58 6.00 7.49
CA LEU A 28 15.27 5.81 8.12
C LEU A 28 14.30 6.95 7.78
N VAL A 29 14.77 8.19 7.77
CA VAL A 29 13.96 9.36 7.39
C VAL A 29 13.48 9.27 5.94
N GLY A 30 14.25 8.65 5.03
CA GLY A 30 13.83 8.40 3.66
C GLY A 30 12.88 7.20 3.51
N ILE A 31 13.21 6.07 4.14
CA ILE A 31 12.48 4.81 3.96
C ILE A 31 11.08 4.86 4.55
N ILE A 32 10.90 5.45 5.73
CA ILE A 32 9.59 5.48 6.41
C ILE A 32 8.51 6.18 5.55
N PRO A 33 8.69 7.45 5.13
CA PRO A 33 7.72 8.09 4.23
C PRO A 33 7.74 7.46 2.83
N GLY A 34 8.88 6.93 2.37
CA GLY A 34 8.96 6.21 1.09
C GLY A 34 8.02 5.00 1.03
N ILE A 35 8.01 4.16 2.07
CA ILE A 35 7.09 3.02 2.18
C ILE A 35 5.65 3.48 2.40
N ALA A 36 5.43 4.53 3.19
CA ALA A 36 4.09 5.07 3.40
C ALA A 36 3.45 5.53 2.08
N THR A 37 4.19 6.29 1.26
CA THR A 37 3.70 6.73 -0.06
C THR A 37 3.47 5.56 -1.02
N LEU A 38 4.34 4.54 -0.99
CA LEU A 38 4.14 3.32 -1.79
C LEU A 38 2.84 2.61 -1.40
N ARG A 39 2.58 2.46 -0.10
CA ARG A 39 1.33 1.87 0.41
C ARG A 39 0.15 2.68 -0.09
N ASP A 40 0.17 4.00 0.07
CA ASP A 40 -0.96 4.86 -0.28
C ASP A 40 -1.28 4.77 -1.78
N HIS A 41 -0.27 4.75 -2.64
CA HIS A 41 -0.46 4.54 -4.09
C HIS A 41 -1.03 3.16 -4.43
N ILE A 42 -0.56 2.10 -3.78
CA ILE A 42 -1.09 0.75 -4.01
C ILE A 42 -2.56 0.70 -3.63
N VAL A 43 -2.91 1.23 -2.45
CA VAL A 43 -4.29 1.28 -1.96
C VAL A 43 -5.19 2.09 -2.91
N GLN A 44 -4.72 3.25 -3.40
CA GLN A 44 -5.47 4.02 -4.38
C GLN A 44 -5.75 3.22 -5.66
N LYS A 45 -4.76 2.45 -6.15
CA LYS A 45 -4.94 1.62 -7.34
C LYS A 45 -5.89 0.45 -7.13
N PHE A 46 -5.99 -0.08 -5.92
CA PHE A 46 -7.03 -1.05 -5.58
C PHE A 46 -8.43 -0.41 -5.56
N GLY A 47 -8.56 0.85 -5.11
CA GLY A 47 -9.78 1.65 -5.24
C GLY A 47 -10.18 1.84 -6.71
N ASP A 48 -9.25 2.32 -7.54
CA ASP A 48 -9.46 2.47 -8.99
C ASP A 48 -9.91 1.15 -9.64
N MET A 49 -9.31 0.02 -9.23
CA MET A 49 -9.68 -1.32 -9.72
C MET A 49 -11.10 -1.71 -9.29
N ALA A 50 -11.51 -1.39 -8.07
CA ALA A 50 -12.86 -1.68 -7.59
C ALA A 50 -13.92 -0.91 -8.39
N VAL A 51 -13.70 0.37 -8.68
CA VAL A 51 -14.59 1.16 -9.54
C VAL A 51 -14.61 0.60 -10.95
N ALA A 52 -13.45 0.20 -11.50
CA ALA A 52 -13.42 -0.44 -12.81
C ALA A 52 -14.21 -1.75 -12.86
N LEU A 53 -14.20 -2.55 -11.79
CA LEU A 53 -14.99 -3.78 -11.70
C LEU A 53 -16.50 -3.51 -11.62
N GLU A 54 -16.93 -2.51 -10.86
CA GLU A 54 -18.34 -2.10 -10.81
C GLU A 54 -18.79 -1.47 -12.14
N SER A 55 -17.88 -0.86 -12.90
CA SER A 55 -18.22 -0.30 -14.21
C SER A 55 -18.54 -1.35 -15.29
N ILE A 56 -18.28 -2.63 -15.00
CA ILE A 56 -18.68 -3.74 -15.86
C ILE A 56 -20.18 -3.97 -15.69
N ASP A 57 -20.92 -3.99 -16.80
CA ASP A 57 -22.35 -4.26 -16.80
C ASP A 57 -22.64 -5.72 -16.37
N GLN A 58 -23.23 -5.89 -15.18
CA GLN A 58 -23.66 -7.19 -14.64
C GLN A 58 -25.17 -7.43 -14.79
N SER A 59 -25.84 -6.67 -15.66
CA SER A 59 -27.28 -6.81 -15.89
C SER A 59 -27.62 -8.16 -16.51
N TYR A 60 -28.74 -8.76 -16.09
CA TYR A 60 -29.27 -9.98 -16.68
C TYR A 60 -30.79 -9.94 -16.77
N SER A 61 -31.33 -10.62 -17.77
CA SER A 61 -32.77 -10.85 -17.91
C SER A 61 -33.01 -12.24 -18.47
N PHE A 62 -33.84 -13.04 -17.79
CA PHE A 62 -34.24 -14.35 -18.28
C PHE A 62 -35.71 -14.63 -17.98
N GLU A 63 -36.33 -15.44 -18.83
CA GLU A 63 -37.75 -15.79 -18.75
C GLU A 63 -37.90 -17.31 -18.73
N VAL A 64 -38.66 -17.83 -17.75
CA VAL A 64 -38.99 -19.26 -17.62
C VAL A 64 -40.48 -19.38 -17.31
N ASP A 65 -41.22 -20.13 -18.13
CA ASP A 65 -42.67 -20.38 -17.98
C ASP A 65 -43.50 -19.09 -17.78
N GLY A 66 -43.14 -18.00 -18.46
CA GLY A 66 -43.83 -16.71 -18.38
C GLY A 66 -43.52 -15.88 -17.13
N VAL A 67 -42.56 -16.33 -16.30
CA VAL A 67 -42.01 -15.54 -15.19
C VAL A 67 -40.68 -14.96 -15.61
N THR A 68 -40.60 -13.63 -15.63
CA THR A 68 -39.37 -12.89 -15.94
C THR A 68 -38.61 -12.56 -14.65
N SER A 69 -37.31 -12.84 -14.64
CA SER A 69 -36.38 -12.39 -13.60
C SER A 69 -35.33 -11.51 -14.25
N GLU A 70 -35.18 -10.29 -13.74
CA GLU A 70 -34.29 -9.27 -14.28
C GLU A 70 -33.52 -8.58 -13.14
N TYR A 71 -32.26 -8.26 -13.43
CA TYR A 71 -31.44 -7.35 -12.65
C TYR A 71 -30.85 -6.32 -13.60
N VAL A 72 -31.03 -5.04 -13.26
CA VAL A 72 -30.40 -3.92 -13.95
C VAL A 72 -29.29 -3.42 -13.04
N ASP A 73 -28.07 -3.51 -13.53
CA ASP A 73 -26.92 -3.00 -12.83
C ASP A 73 -26.86 -1.47 -12.94
N THR A 74 -26.67 -0.80 -11.82
CA THR A 74 -26.60 0.66 -11.77
C THR A 74 -25.28 1.06 -11.12
N ASN A 75 -24.35 1.56 -11.93
CA ASN A 75 -23.06 2.07 -11.45
C ASN A 75 -23.30 3.15 -10.38
N SER A 76 -22.81 2.91 -9.17
CA SER A 76 -23.07 3.74 -8.00
C SER A 76 -21.78 4.26 -7.36
N LEU A 77 -20.64 3.64 -7.62
CA LEU A 77 -19.34 4.06 -7.11
C LEU A 77 -18.71 5.08 -8.04
N THR A 78 -18.11 6.10 -7.42
CA THR A 78 -17.31 7.11 -8.09
C THR A 78 -16.05 7.34 -7.27
N ASP A 79 -14.90 7.55 -7.92
CA ASP A 79 -13.63 7.88 -7.28
C ASP A 79 -13.11 9.21 -7.88
N PRO A 80 -13.54 10.36 -7.32
CA PRO A 80 -13.08 11.67 -7.75
C PRO A 80 -11.60 11.89 -7.43
N VAL A 81 -10.92 12.67 -8.29
CA VAL A 81 -9.50 12.97 -8.10
C VAL A 81 -9.27 13.69 -6.78
N GLY A 82 -8.46 13.10 -5.89
CA GLY A 82 -8.04 13.69 -4.63
C GLY A 82 -8.84 13.24 -3.40
N ASP A 83 -9.87 12.42 -3.60
CA ASP A 83 -10.59 11.78 -2.50
C ASP A 83 -9.90 10.48 -2.06
N ALA A 84 -10.36 9.93 -0.92
CA ALA A 84 -9.93 8.63 -0.45
C ALA A 84 -10.34 7.52 -1.44
N PRO A 85 -9.58 6.41 -1.52
CA PRO A 85 -9.88 5.32 -2.43
C PRO A 85 -11.31 4.82 -2.29
N ALA A 86 -12.02 4.68 -3.42
CA ALA A 86 -13.38 4.15 -3.41
C ALA A 86 -13.44 2.76 -2.76
N CYS A 87 -14.53 2.48 -2.06
CA CYS A 87 -14.82 1.22 -1.36
C CYS A 87 -13.93 0.87 -0.15
N LEU A 88 -12.99 1.74 0.25
CA LEU A 88 -12.14 1.54 1.42
C LEU A 88 -12.38 2.64 2.45
N ASP A 89 -13.34 2.42 3.34
CA ASP A 89 -13.59 3.33 4.45
C ASP A 89 -12.74 2.92 5.68
N LEU A 90 -11.68 3.69 5.93
CA LEU A 90 -10.80 3.51 7.09
C LEU A 90 -11.36 4.16 8.36
N SER A 91 -12.50 4.85 8.27
CA SER A 91 -13.18 5.49 9.41
C SER A 91 -14.20 4.60 10.09
N ILE A 92 -14.55 3.45 9.49
CA ILE A 92 -15.39 2.46 10.17
C ILE A 92 -14.56 1.81 11.28
N THR A 93 -15.06 1.92 12.51
CA THR A 93 -14.51 1.14 13.63
C THR A 93 -14.62 -0.33 13.29
N ALA A 94 -13.53 -1.08 13.44
CA ALA A 94 -13.54 -2.53 13.26
C ALA A 94 -14.73 -3.12 14.03
N SER A 95 -15.62 -3.84 13.33
CA SER A 95 -16.68 -4.58 14.01
C SER A 95 -15.98 -5.62 14.87
N GLY A 96 -16.10 -5.49 16.19
CA GLY A 96 -15.56 -6.49 17.10
C GLY A 96 -16.20 -7.83 16.80
N GLU A 97 -15.40 -8.73 16.22
CA GLU A 97 -15.52 -10.16 16.49
C GLU A 97 -14.62 -10.51 17.69
#